data_AF-A0A231GT57-F1
#
_entry.id   AF-A0A231GT57-F1
#
_cell.length_a   1.000
_cell.length_b   1.000
_cell.length_c   1.000
_cell.angle_alpha   90.00
_cell.angle_beta   90.00
_cell.angle_gamma   90.00
#
_symmetry.space_group_name_H-M   'P 1'
#
loop_
_entity.id
_entity.type
_entity.pdbx_description
1 polymer ?
#
loop_
_entity_poly.entity_id
_entity_poly.type
_entity_poly.pdbx_seq_one_letter_code
_entity_poly.pdbx_strand_id
1 'polypeptide(L)'
;MRALRRTAIALIAAAATTFAVTACDPDDSNSSPASLSSTAGLVPAAVSRIATTPPPLVDPYSTNGTWLVPAEIAPGNYRVIPKNSRGGYWETCADAGCDIDFDGSDHTGLIDNDNVDGPGVVNIPTWAYSIKLRNVRLAPIQ
;
A
#
# COMPACT_ATOMS: atom_id res chain seq x y z
N MET A 1 -3.80 52.93 2.77
CA MET A 1 -2.98 53.36 1.61
C MET A 1 -1.53 53.00 1.93
N ARG A 2 -0.74 52.20 1.23
CA ARG A 2 -0.77 51.67 -0.15
C ARG A 2 -0.26 50.22 -0.14
N ALA A 3 -0.93 49.36 -0.90
CA ALA A 3 -0.42 48.08 -1.33
C ALA A 3 0.76 48.29 -2.31
N LEU A 4 1.85 47.54 -2.16
CA LEU A 4 2.87 47.47 -3.20
C LEU A 4 2.56 46.27 -4.11
N ARG A 5 2.34 46.62 -5.38
CA ARG A 5 1.89 45.75 -6.45
C ARG A 5 3.04 44.95 -7.05
N ARG A 6 2.66 43.75 -7.49
CA ARG A 6 3.39 42.79 -8.33
C ARG A 6 3.96 43.42 -9.61
N THR A 7 5.14 42.97 -10.02
CA THR A 7 5.72 42.97 -11.39
C THR A 7 6.85 41.92 -11.36
N ALA A 8 6.85 40.74 -11.98
CA ALA A 8 6.49 40.21 -13.31
C ALA A 8 7.70 40.09 -14.27
N ILE A 9 7.96 38.84 -14.72
CA ILE A 9 8.44 38.41 -16.07
C ILE A 9 9.98 38.57 -16.32
N ALA A 10 10.75 37.64 -16.91
CA ALA A 10 10.56 36.26 -17.39
C ALA A 10 11.93 35.68 -17.87
N LEU A 11 11.87 34.44 -18.40
CA LEU A 11 12.75 33.79 -19.40
C LEU A 11 14.08 33.22 -18.92
N ILE A 12 14.14 31.88 -18.75
CA ILE A 12 15.30 31.10 -19.23
C ILE A 12 14.82 29.77 -19.84
N ALA A 13 15.15 29.66 -21.13
CA ALA A 13 15.38 28.53 -22.02
C ALA A 13 14.94 27.10 -21.62
N ALA A 14 14.23 26.49 -22.58
CA ALA A 14 14.06 25.05 -22.70
C ALA A 14 15.42 24.32 -22.81
N ALA A 15 15.56 23.22 -22.08
CA ALA A 15 16.47 22.14 -22.42
C ALA A 15 15.64 20.84 -22.41
N ALA A 16 15.32 20.34 -23.60
CA ALA A 16 14.75 19.03 -23.79
C ALA A 16 15.84 17.99 -23.50
N THR A 17 15.68 17.21 -22.43
CA THR A 17 16.49 16.02 -22.20
C THR A 17 15.86 14.86 -22.95
N THR A 18 16.65 14.25 -23.83
CA THR A 18 16.27 13.11 -24.66
C THR A 18 16.12 11.85 -23.82
N PHE A 19 14.99 11.18 -23.93
CA PHE A 19 14.80 9.83 -23.43
C PHE A 19 15.53 8.85 -24.36
N ALA A 20 16.52 8.12 -23.84
CA ALA A 20 17.07 6.94 -24.51
C ALA A 20 16.20 5.73 -24.16
N VAL A 21 15.30 5.37 -25.08
CA VAL A 21 14.56 4.09 -25.03
C VAL A 21 15.47 3.04 -25.65
N THR A 22 15.92 2.07 -24.85
CA THR A 22 16.48 0.83 -25.40
C THR A 22 15.30 -0.07 -25.73
N ALA A 23 14.94 -0.12 -27.01
CA ALA A 23 14.06 -1.14 -27.55
C ALA A 23 14.83 -2.48 -27.55
N CYS A 24 14.38 -3.45 -26.76
CA CYS A 24 14.65 -4.86 -27.03
C CYS A 24 13.45 -5.39 -27.80
N ASP A 25 13.64 -5.68 -29.08
CA ASP A 25 12.68 -6.40 -29.91
C ASP A 25 12.44 -7.82 -29.36
N PRO A 26 11.22 -8.37 -29.50
CA PRO A 26 10.93 -9.77 -29.21
C PRO A 26 11.38 -10.65 -30.39
N ASP A 27 12.39 -11.49 -30.16
CA ASP A 27 12.66 -12.62 -31.07
C ASP A 27 11.65 -13.74 -30.80
N ASP A 28 10.73 -13.92 -31.75
CA ASP A 28 9.98 -15.15 -31.94
C ASP A 28 10.94 -16.29 -32.25
N SER A 29 11.11 -17.22 -31.32
CA SER A 29 11.74 -18.52 -31.60
C SER A 29 10.89 -19.63 -31.02
N ASN A 30 9.86 -19.97 -31.80
CA ASN A 30 9.20 -21.27 -31.76
C ASN A 30 10.24 -22.35 -32.06
N SER A 31 10.65 -23.11 -31.05
CA SER A 31 11.38 -24.37 -31.22
C SER A 31 10.89 -25.36 -30.18
N SER A 32 10.21 -26.38 -30.70
CA SER A 32 9.62 -27.54 -30.01
C SER A 32 10.53 -28.13 -28.93
N PRO A 33 9.96 -28.62 -27.81
CA PRO A 33 10.75 -29.36 -26.84
C PRO A 33 11.18 -30.70 -27.45
N ALA A 34 12.49 -30.91 -27.52
CA ALA A 34 13.09 -32.21 -27.78
C ALA A 34 12.58 -33.21 -26.72
N SER A 35 11.98 -34.30 -27.18
CA SER A 35 11.61 -35.44 -26.36
C SER A 35 12.88 -36.11 -25.83
N LEU A 36 13.05 -36.12 -24.51
CA LEU A 36 13.95 -37.03 -23.82
C LEU A 36 13.08 -37.97 -22.98
N SER A 37 12.78 -39.13 -23.57
CA SER A 37 12.32 -40.29 -22.83
C SER A 37 13.49 -40.86 -22.03
N SER A 38 13.43 -40.72 -20.71
CA SER A 38 14.16 -41.58 -19.78
C SER A 38 13.19 -42.11 -18.74
N THR A 39 12.67 -43.30 -19.00
CA THR A 39 11.97 -44.14 -18.02
C THR A 39 13.00 -44.70 -17.04
N ALA A 40 13.03 -44.15 -15.83
CA ALA A 40 13.52 -44.84 -14.64
C ALA A 40 12.52 -44.56 -13.53
N GLY A 41 11.80 -45.61 -13.14
CA GLY A 41 10.70 -45.52 -12.18
C GLY A 41 11.13 -44.96 -10.84
N LEU A 42 10.39 -43.97 -10.37
CA LEU A 42 10.33 -43.58 -8.98
C LEU A 42 8.85 -43.51 -8.62
N VAL A 43 8.48 -44.33 -7.64
CA VAL A 43 7.21 -44.34 -6.91
C VAL A 43 6.63 -42.93 -6.81
N PRO A 44 5.33 -42.70 -7.10
CA PRO A 44 4.70 -41.45 -6.72
C PRO A 44 4.73 -41.41 -5.19
N ALA A 45 5.68 -40.67 -4.62
CA ALA A 45 5.56 -40.23 -3.25
C ALA A 45 4.25 -39.44 -3.21
N ALA A 46 3.22 -40.04 -2.62
CA ALA A 46 2.00 -39.34 -2.31
C ALA A 46 2.41 -38.14 -1.44
N VAL A 47 2.49 -36.96 -2.05
CA VAL A 47 2.69 -35.71 -1.32
C VAL A 47 1.44 -35.57 -0.50
N SER A 48 1.53 -36.01 0.76
CA SER A 48 0.49 -35.83 1.75
C SER A 48 0.38 -34.33 1.95
N ARG A 49 -0.51 -33.71 1.17
CA ARG A 49 -0.85 -32.29 1.34
C ARG A 49 -1.52 -32.22 2.68
N ILE A 50 -0.77 -31.79 3.69
CA ILE A 50 -1.36 -31.34 4.95
C ILE A 50 -2.35 -30.26 4.53
N ALA A 51 -3.65 -30.54 4.70
CA ALA A 51 -4.67 -29.54 4.53
C ALA A 51 -4.45 -28.50 5.62
N THR A 52 -3.68 -27.46 5.31
CA THR A 52 -3.52 -26.32 6.19
C THR A 52 -4.88 -25.67 6.26
N THR A 53 -5.57 -25.80 7.38
CA THR A 53 -6.80 -25.04 7.64
C THR A 53 -6.50 -23.58 7.35
N PRO A 54 -7.24 -22.92 6.45
CA PRO A 54 -7.07 -21.49 6.20
C PRO A 54 -7.14 -20.76 7.54
N PRO A 55 -6.26 -19.76 7.79
CA PRO A 55 -6.36 -18.95 8.99
C PRO A 55 -7.78 -18.37 9.10
N PRO A 56 -8.31 -18.20 10.31
CA PRO A 56 -9.63 -17.61 10.49
C PRO A 56 -9.68 -16.25 9.79
N LEU A 57 -10.76 -16.00 9.06
CA LEU A 57 -10.99 -14.70 8.45
C LEU A 57 -11.14 -13.66 9.56
N VAL A 58 -10.16 -12.78 9.69
CA VAL A 58 -10.18 -11.66 10.63
C VAL A 58 -10.76 -10.45 9.93
N ASP A 59 -11.65 -9.71 10.59
CA ASP A 59 -12.17 -8.45 10.07
C ASP A 59 -11.12 -7.34 10.24
N PRO A 60 -10.52 -6.82 9.15
CA PRO A 60 -9.48 -5.80 9.23
C PRO A 60 -10.05 -4.43 9.66
N TYR A 61 -11.36 -4.21 9.52
CA TYR A 61 -11.99 -2.93 9.91
C TYR A 61 -12.25 -2.84 11.41
N SER A 62 -12.20 -3.95 12.16
CA SER A 62 -12.51 -3.95 13.58
C SER A 62 -11.55 -4.74 14.44
N THR A 63 -10.46 -5.28 13.89
CA THR A 63 -9.44 -6.00 14.66
C THR A 63 -8.16 -5.19 14.80
N ASN A 64 -7.52 -5.27 15.97
CA ASN A 64 -6.23 -4.63 16.17
C ASN A 64 -5.19 -5.32 15.28
N GLY A 65 -4.34 -4.54 14.62
CA GLY A 65 -3.35 -5.07 13.70
C GLY A 65 -2.83 -3.98 12.77
N THR A 66 -1.91 -4.36 11.89
CA THR A 66 -1.49 -3.57 10.75
C THR A 66 -2.00 -4.29 9.50
N TRP A 67 -2.77 -3.59 8.69
CA TRP A 67 -3.49 -4.14 7.54
C TRP A 67 -2.97 -3.53 6.26
N LEU A 68 -2.66 -4.36 5.27
CA LEU A 68 -2.16 -3.95 3.97
C LEU A 68 -3.25 -3.27 3.15
N VAL A 69 -2.89 -2.17 2.52
CA VAL A 69 -3.75 -1.41 1.61
C VAL A 69 -3.26 -1.66 0.17
N PRO A 70 -4.13 -2.00 -0.80
CA PRO A 70 -5.56 -2.30 -0.69
C PRO A 70 -5.85 -3.78 -0.37
N ALA A 71 -4.82 -4.61 -0.18
CA ALA A 71 -4.95 -6.08 -0.20
C ALA A 71 -5.87 -6.64 0.90
N GLU A 72 -5.85 -6.03 2.09
CA GLU A 72 -6.63 -6.45 3.24
C GLU A 72 -7.72 -5.42 3.59
N ILE A 73 -7.43 -4.14 3.42
CA ILE A 73 -8.37 -3.06 3.69
C ILE A 73 -8.40 -2.05 2.54
N ALA A 74 -9.59 -1.64 2.13
CA ALA A 74 -9.75 -0.76 0.98
C ALA A 74 -9.34 0.69 1.31
N PRO A 75 -8.74 1.43 0.36
CA PRO A 75 -8.57 2.88 0.50
C PRO A 75 -9.92 3.58 0.62
N GLY A 76 -9.96 4.75 1.26
CA GLY A 76 -11.18 5.53 1.38
C GLY A 76 -11.27 6.35 2.66
N ASN A 77 -12.44 6.99 2.85
CA ASN A 77 -12.75 7.76 4.04
C ASN A 77 -13.58 6.92 5.01
N TYR A 78 -13.14 6.87 6.25
CA TYR A 78 -13.79 6.08 7.30
C TYR A 78 -14.04 6.94 8.53
N ARG A 79 -15.17 6.69 9.20
CA ARG A 79 -15.34 7.04 10.60
C ARG A 79 -14.45 6.10 11.41
N VAL A 80 -13.57 6.68 12.21
CA VAL A 80 -12.80 5.93 13.22
C VAL A 80 -13.52 6.05 14.56
N ILE A 81 -13.76 4.92 15.21
CA ILE A 81 -14.59 4.84 16.43
C ILE A 81 -13.81 4.07 17.50
N PRO A 82 -13.44 4.70 18.63
CA PRO A 82 -12.88 3.99 19.78
C PRO A 82 -13.82 2.88 20.27
N LYS A 83 -13.27 1.71 20.61
CA LYS A 83 -14.05 0.57 21.10
C LYS A 83 -14.45 0.69 22.57
N ASN A 84 -13.79 1.56 23.33
CA ASN A 84 -14.08 1.83 24.73
C ASN A 84 -13.60 3.23 25.14
N SER A 85 -13.80 3.59 26.40
CA SER A 85 -13.51 4.92 26.96
C SER A 85 -12.03 5.25 27.13
N ARG A 86 -11.10 4.34 26.82
CA ARG A 86 -9.65 4.61 26.85
C ARG A 86 -9.13 5.28 25.58
N GLY A 87 -10.04 5.64 24.66
CA GLY A 87 -9.69 6.11 23.33
C GLY A 87 -9.08 5.01 22.48
N GLY A 88 -8.41 5.38 21.40
CA GLY A 88 -7.73 4.45 20.52
C GLY A 88 -6.72 5.15 19.64
N TYR A 89 -6.15 4.41 18.69
CA TYR A 89 -5.10 4.90 17.83
C TYR A 89 -5.21 4.31 16.44
N TRP A 90 -4.90 5.12 15.43
CA TRP A 90 -4.66 4.66 14.08
C TRP A 90 -3.42 5.32 13.50
N GLU A 91 -2.82 4.68 12.50
CA GLU A 91 -1.61 5.14 11.83
C GLU A 91 -1.60 4.61 10.40
N THR A 92 -1.42 5.47 9.41
CA THR A 92 -1.31 5.11 8.00
C THR A 92 0.12 5.33 7.52
N CYS A 93 0.66 4.36 6.78
CA CYS A 93 2.04 4.37 6.32
C CYS A 93 2.11 4.21 4.80
N ALA A 94 3.07 4.87 4.16
CA ALA A 94 3.35 4.83 2.73
C ALA A 94 4.25 3.64 2.35
N ASP A 95 4.99 3.11 3.32
CA ASP A 95 5.88 1.96 3.18
C ASP A 95 5.92 1.11 4.46
N ALA A 96 6.73 0.05 4.43
CA ALA A 96 6.88 -0.88 5.55
C ALA A 96 7.71 -0.31 6.72
N GLY A 97 8.51 0.73 6.49
CA GLY A 97 9.31 1.37 7.54
C GLY A 97 8.44 2.26 8.42
N CYS A 98 7.52 3.01 7.82
CA CYS A 98 6.64 3.96 8.49
C CYS A 98 7.40 4.97 9.38
N ASP A 99 8.64 5.27 8.99
CA ASP A 99 9.46 6.28 9.67
C ASP A 99 8.91 7.68 9.38
N ILE A 100 9.12 8.63 10.30
CA ILE A 100 8.75 10.02 10.03
C ILE A 100 9.65 10.53 8.91
N ASP A 101 9.04 10.88 7.78
CA ASP A 101 9.73 11.51 6.68
C ASP A 101 9.87 13.01 6.96
N PHE A 102 11.11 13.49 6.97
CA PHE A 102 11.45 14.90 7.14
C PHE A 102 11.90 15.57 5.84
N ASP A 103 12.07 14.81 4.76
CA ASP A 103 12.61 15.30 3.49
C ASP A 103 11.54 15.92 2.57
N GLY A 104 10.27 15.72 2.90
CA GLY A 104 9.12 16.32 2.22
C GLY A 104 8.67 15.56 0.97
N SER A 105 9.21 14.37 0.73
CA SER A 105 8.66 13.43 -0.25
C SER A 105 7.35 12.86 0.29
N ASP A 106 6.27 13.06 -0.45
CA ASP A 106 4.91 12.85 0.04
C ASP A 106 4.46 11.39 0.08
N HIS A 107 5.29 10.45 -0.39
CA HIS A 107 4.93 9.04 -0.55
C HIS A 107 5.90 8.06 0.12
N THR A 108 6.63 8.49 1.15
CA THR A 108 7.48 7.63 1.99
C THR A 108 7.15 7.81 3.47
N GLY A 109 7.36 6.76 4.26
CA GLY A 109 7.23 6.82 5.71
C GLY A 109 5.79 6.94 6.25
N LEU A 110 5.66 7.62 7.38
CA LEU A 110 4.39 7.91 8.06
C LEU A 110 3.58 8.93 7.25
N ILE A 111 2.33 8.56 6.89
CA ILE A 111 1.40 9.46 6.22
C ILE A 111 0.68 10.33 7.24
N ASP A 112 0.05 9.69 8.22
CA ASP A 112 -0.75 10.35 9.24
C ASP A 112 -1.00 9.38 10.42
N ASN A 113 -1.27 9.93 11.59
CA ASN A 113 -1.70 9.18 12.76
C ASN A 113 -2.52 10.05 13.71
N ASP A 114 -3.34 9.40 14.54
CA ASP A 114 -4.06 10.14 15.58
C ASP A 114 -4.41 9.25 16.77
N ASN A 115 -4.48 9.89 17.93
CA ASN A 115 -5.07 9.36 19.15
C ASN A 115 -6.50 9.86 19.27
N VAL A 116 -7.47 8.94 19.22
CA VAL A 116 -8.89 9.30 19.20
C VAL A 116 -9.57 8.97 20.51
N ASP A 117 -10.07 9.98 21.22
CA ASP A 117 -10.87 9.83 22.45
C ASP A 117 -12.38 9.76 22.19
N GLY A 118 -12.80 10.07 20.96
CA GLY A 118 -14.17 9.97 20.46
C GLY A 118 -14.21 9.66 18.97
N PRO A 119 -15.39 9.59 18.33
CA PRO A 119 -15.49 9.34 16.90
C PRO A 119 -14.78 10.43 16.09
N GLY A 120 -13.93 10.02 15.15
CA GLY A 120 -13.19 10.88 14.24
C GLY A 120 -13.34 10.45 12.78
N VAL A 121 -12.47 10.98 11.91
CA VAL A 121 -12.37 10.60 10.50
C VAL A 121 -10.92 10.24 10.19
N VAL A 122 -10.72 9.20 9.39
CA VAL A 122 -9.43 8.85 8.80
C VAL A 122 -9.59 8.75 7.28
N ASN A 123 -8.64 9.32 6.55
CA ASN A 123 -8.47 9.11 5.12
C ASN A 123 -7.37 8.08 4.91
N ILE A 124 -7.66 7.01 4.18
CA ILE A 124 -6.67 6.02 3.75
C ILE A 124 -6.41 6.27 2.26
N PRO A 125 -5.25 6.87 1.90
CA PRO A 125 -4.91 7.13 0.50
C PRO A 125 -4.80 5.84 -0.32
N THR A 126 -5.02 5.95 -1.64
CA THR A 126 -4.88 4.82 -2.57
C THR A 126 -3.45 4.30 -2.69
N TRP A 127 -2.47 5.10 -2.30
CA TRP A 127 -1.04 4.78 -2.31
C TRP A 127 -0.51 4.41 -0.92
N ALA A 128 -1.36 4.35 0.11
CA ALA A 128 -0.93 3.84 1.41
C ALA A 128 -0.48 2.38 1.27
N TYR A 129 0.59 2.03 1.98
CA TYR A 129 1.04 0.66 2.11
C TYR A 129 0.25 -0.08 3.19
N SER A 130 -0.02 0.58 4.32
CA SER A 130 -0.76 -0.05 5.42
C SER A 130 -1.50 0.94 6.31
N ILE A 131 -2.45 0.41 7.10
CA ILE A 131 -3.05 1.09 8.24
C ILE A 131 -2.97 0.19 9.47
N LYS A 132 -2.53 0.78 10.59
CA LYS A 132 -2.53 0.16 11.89
C LYS A 132 -3.72 0.63 12.71
N LEU A 133 -4.39 -0.30 13.37
CA LEU A 133 -5.52 -0.04 14.26
C LEU A 133 -5.22 -0.56 15.66
N ARG A 134 -5.45 0.28 16.67
CA ARG A 134 -5.40 -0.11 18.09
C ARG A 134 -6.62 0.42 18.82
N ASN A 135 -7.45 -0.48 19.33
CA ASN A 135 -8.64 -0.17 20.11
C ASN A 135 -9.67 0.72 19.38
N VAL A 136 -9.65 0.72 18.05
CA VAL A 136 -10.62 1.41 17.18
C VAL A 136 -11.27 0.41 16.23
N ARG A 137 -12.41 0.80 15.67
CA ARG A 137 -13.00 0.21 14.46
C ARG A 137 -13.26 1.29 13.42
N LEU A 138 -13.24 0.90 12.16
CA LEU A 138 -13.55 1.74 11.01
C LEU A 138 -14.95 1.43 10.49
N ALA A 139 -15.66 2.48 10.07
CA ALA A 139 -16.95 2.38 9.39
C ALA A 139 -16.95 3.29 8.16
N PRO A 140 -17.42 2.84 6.98
CA PRO A 140 -17.49 3.67 5.79
C PRO A 140 -18.29 4.96 6.06
N ILE A 141 -17.84 6.07 5.50
CA ILE A 141 -18.61 7.32 5.45
C ILE A 141 -19.43 7.27 4.16
N GLN A 142 -20.75 7.25 4.29
CA GLN A 142 -21.68 7.41 3.15
C GLN A 142 -21.80 8.88 2.76
#